data_AF-A0A1A3HNP1-F1
#
_entry.id   AF-A0A1A3HNP1-F1
#
_cell.length_a   1.000
_cell.length_b   1.000
_cell.length_c   1.000
_cell.angle_alpha   90.00
_cell.angle_beta   90.00
_cell.angle_gamma   90.00
#
_symmetry.space_group_name_H-M   'P 1'
#
loop_
_entity.id
_entity.type
_entity.pdbx_description
1 polymer ?
#
loop_
_entity_poly.entity_id
_entity_poly.type
_entity_poly.pdbx_seq_one_letter_code
_entity_poly.pdbx_strand_id
1 'polypeptide(L)'
;MTGDQLGQPIPADPVTLRAAGPEFLTRAFWAAGTLAPDDAVTHITRFGEVAGGSTGRKATLSVRYRNVDTKAPTELFVKFSRDFDNPVRDLGRTQMEPEVRFAELSRAPGFPIVVPTVLFGDYHRATATGLLITERITFGDNGIEPHYAKCLDYQMPQPVAHYRAVLTALGRLAGAHRSGHLPAALGAQFPLNVAAATVGDRAPSSARRLDRRLAELAEFVDNHPMLLCENVAPHEFLPALSTQAPRFAAHHDTVLRELGADADYIALCHWNANVDNAWFWRDRDGVLQCGLMDWGCVSQMNVGMAIWGALSGAEADLWDGHLDQLLQLFVAEMRRYGGPPLDTDRVRRHTVLYAATMGVAWLFDVPALLSRRFGADMPQRRDDPRIQDDESLRAPLQMLSNVLNLWARYRPGDLLDLALAEGDGSPNPARLDAG
;
A
#
# COMPACT_ATOMS: atom_id res chain seq x y z
N MET A 1 2.72 7.16 -28.53
CA MET A 1 1.74 8.05 -27.87
C MET A 1 2.52 9.19 -27.23
N THR A 2 1.92 10.35 -27.02
CA THR A 2 2.60 11.50 -26.41
C THR A 2 2.04 11.73 -25.02
N GLY A 3 2.91 11.94 -24.04
CA GLY A 3 2.49 12.21 -22.67
C GLY A 3 1.85 13.57 -22.50
N ASP A 4 0.86 13.65 -21.60
CA ASP A 4 0.04 14.83 -21.41
C ASP A 4 0.81 15.96 -20.71
N GLN A 5 1.85 15.64 -19.91
CA GLN A 5 2.56 16.62 -19.09
C GLN A 5 3.83 17.17 -19.75
N LEU A 6 4.69 16.30 -20.27
CA LEU A 6 6.03 16.67 -20.77
C LEU A 6 6.08 16.68 -22.32
N GLY A 7 5.00 16.28 -22.98
CA GLY A 7 4.91 16.27 -24.44
C GLY A 7 5.89 15.31 -25.12
N GLN A 8 6.45 14.35 -24.37
CA GLN A 8 7.39 13.38 -24.90
C GLN A 8 6.68 12.14 -25.43
N PRO A 9 7.19 11.49 -26.50
CA PRO A 9 6.73 10.16 -26.89
C PRO A 9 6.93 9.16 -25.75
N ILE A 10 5.92 8.37 -25.43
CA ILE A 10 5.96 7.34 -24.39
C ILE A 10 6.12 5.96 -25.04
N PRO A 11 7.26 5.28 -24.87
CA PRO A 11 7.38 3.84 -25.07
C PRO A 11 6.40 3.08 -24.17
N ALA A 12 5.50 2.29 -24.76
CA ALA A 12 4.44 1.60 -24.01
C ALA A 12 4.89 0.25 -23.42
N ASP A 13 6.05 -0.25 -23.81
CA ASP A 13 6.58 -1.56 -23.43
C ASP A 13 8.12 -1.59 -23.47
N PRO A 14 8.76 -2.63 -22.89
CA PRO A 14 10.22 -2.77 -22.86
C PRO A 14 10.88 -2.84 -24.24
N VAL A 15 10.23 -3.44 -25.24
CA VAL A 15 10.78 -3.59 -26.60
C VAL A 15 10.89 -2.23 -27.27
N THR A 16 9.81 -1.46 -27.21
CA THR A 16 9.75 -0.09 -27.74
C THR A 16 10.74 0.82 -27.02
N LEU A 17 10.92 0.69 -25.70
CA LEU A 17 11.92 1.46 -24.96
C LEU A 17 13.35 1.11 -25.40
N ARG A 18 13.65 -0.17 -25.55
CA ARG A 18 14.96 -0.64 -26.01
C ARG A 18 15.28 -0.12 -27.42
N ALA A 19 14.30 -0.13 -28.32
CA ALA A 19 14.45 0.39 -29.67
C ALA A 19 14.66 1.92 -29.69
N ALA A 20 14.03 2.66 -28.78
CA ALA A 20 14.16 4.11 -28.67
C ALA A 20 15.55 4.56 -28.15
N GLY A 21 16.23 3.70 -27.39
CA GLY A 21 17.65 3.84 -27.06
C GLY A 21 18.03 5.02 -26.17
N PRO A 22 19.34 5.33 -26.05
CA PRO A 22 19.87 6.40 -25.22
C PRO A 22 19.35 7.80 -25.56
N GLU A 23 19.03 8.04 -26.84
CA GLU A 23 18.52 9.33 -27.31
C GLU A 23 17.15 9.66 -26.71
N PHE A 24 16.27 8.66 -26.58
CA PHE A 24 14.99 8.85 -25.90
C PHE A 24 15.21 9.24 -24.43
N LEU A 25 16.04 8.49 -23.71
CA LEU A 25 16.32 8.78 -22.29
C LEU A 25 16.90 10.18 -22.10
N THR A 26 17.80 10.61 -22.99
CA THR A 26 18.35 11.97 -22.98
C THR A 26 17.25 13.03 -23.10
N ARG A 27 16.38 12.91 -24.12
CA ARG A 27 15.28 13.87 -24.32
C ARG A 27 14.27 13.84 -23.16
N ALA A 28 13.96 12.65 -22.66
CA ALA A 28 13.04 12.45 -21.54
C ALA A 28 13.57 13.14 -20.26
N PHE A 29 14.85 12.93 -19.93
CA PHE A 29 15.45 13.51 -18.72
C PHE A 29 15.67 15.02 -18.85
N TRP A 30 15.99 15.53 -20.04
CA TRP A 30 16.00 16.97 -20.30
C TRP A 30 14.61 17.59 -20.14
N ALA A 31 13.58 16.98 -20.73
CA ALA A 31 12.19 17.47 -20.61
C ALA A 31 11.71 17.45 -19.16
N ALA A 32 12.10 16.44 -18.38
CA ALA A 32 11.81 16.36 -16.96
C ALA A 32 12.68 17.30 -16.10
N GLY A 33 13.75 17.89 -16.65
CA GLY A 33 14.71 18.71 -15.91
C GLY A 33 15.55 17.92 -14.90
N THR A 34 15.77 16.64 -15.14
CA THR A 34 16.54 15.73 -14.27
C THR A 34 17.96 15.48 -14.80
N LEU A 35 18.25 15.96 -16.01
CA LEU A 35 19.57 15.95 -16.62
C LEU A 35 19.93 17.36 -17.12
N ALA A 36 21.19 17.76 -16.96
CA ALA A 36 21.66 19.06 -17.43
C ALA A 36 21.61 19.16 -18.96
N PRO A 37 21.36 20.35 -19.55
CA PRO A 37 21.22 20.50 -21.01
C PRO A 37 22.45 20.10 -21.84
N ASP A 38 23.64 20.11 -21.23
CA ASP A 38 24.91 19.74 -21.85
C ASP A 38 25.32 18.27 -21.60
N ASP A 39 24.61 17.57 -20.73
CA ASP A 39 24.78 16.14 -20.44
C ASP A 39 23.83 15.29 -21.29
N ALA A 40 24.13 14.00 -21.43
CA ALA A 40 23.31 13.07 -22.22
C ALA A 40 23.50 11.64 -21.74
N VAL A 41 22.48 10.80 -21.91
CA VAL A 41 22.67 9.35 -21.82
C VAL A 41 23.37 8.89 -23.09
N THR A 42 24.59 8.37 -22.96
CA THR A 42 25.40 7.92 -24.10
C THR A 42 25.17 6.45 -24.42
N HIS A 43 24.94 5.61 -23.40
CA HIS A 43 24.81 4.16 -23.56
C HIS A 43 23.82 3.57 -22.56
N ILE A 44 23.05 2.58 -23.01
CA ILE A 44 22.36 1.62 -22.15
C ILE A 44 23.24 0.37 -22.12
N THR A 45 24.00 0.20 -21.05
CA THR A 45 24.99 -0.88 -20.88
C THR A 45 24.38 -2.20 -20.46
N ARG A 46 23.22 -2.16 -19.79
CA ARG A 46 22.42 -3.33 -19.43
C ARG A 46 20.94 -3.00 -19.57
N PHE A 47 20.15 -3.99 -19.95
CA PHE A 47 18.69 -3.90 -20.00
C PHE A 47 18.11 -5.29 -19.71
N GLY A 48 17.33 -5.41 -18.65
CA GLY A 48 16.62 -6.64 -18.28
C GLY A 48 15.16 -6.37 -17.96
N GLU A 49 14.26 -7.22 -18.42
CA GLU A 49 12.87 -7.20 -17.96
C GLU A 49 12.76 -7.82 -16.56
N VAL A 50 11.87 -7.28 -15.74
CA VAL A 50 11.57 -7.80 -14.41
C VAL A 50 10.25 -8.55 -14.47
N ALA A 51 10.29 -9.83 -14.13
CA ALA A 51 9.10 -10.64 -13.94
C ALA A 51 8.40 -10.24 -12.63
N GLY A 52 7.06 -10.23 -12.62
CA GLY A 52 6.27 -10.00 -11.42
C GLY A 52 5.59 -8.63 -11.29
N GLY A 53 4.87 -8.47 -10.18
CA GLY A 53 3.99 -7.34 -9.87
C GLY A 53 2.63 -7.40 -10.58
N SER A 54 1.62 -6.82 -9.93
CA SER A 54 0.21 -6.92 -10.29
C SER A 54 -0.21 -6.07 -11.49
N THR A 55 0.56 -5.03 -11.83
CA THR A 55 0.23 -4.08 -12.91
C THR A 55 1.42 -3.79 -13.81
N GLY A 56 1.14 -3.73 -15.12
CA GLY A 56 2.05 -3.33 -16.18
C GLY A 56 3.38 -4.11 -16.28
N ARG A 57 4.17 -3.84 -17.31
CA ARG A 57 5.52 -4.39 -17.45
C ARG A 57 6.54 -3.56 -16.66
N LYS A 58 7.70 -4.17 -16.37
CA LYS A 58 8.80 -3.55 -15.61
C LYS A 58 10.14 -3.90 -16.25
N ALA A 59 11.09 -2.97 -16.22
CA ALA A 59 12.44 -3.18 -16.72
C ALA A 59 13.49 -2.52 -15.82
N THR A 60 14.73 -2.99 -15.92
CA THR A 60 15.91 -2.44 -15.27
C THR A 60 16.94 -2.06 -16.33
N LEU A 61 17.60 -0.92 -16.14
CA LEU A 61 18.62 -0.42 -17.05
C LEU A 61 19.87 -0.01 -16.25
N SER A 62 21.04 -0.22 -16.84
CA SER A 62 22.29 0.42 -16.40
C SER A 62 22.73 1.39 -17.49
N VAL A 63 22.91 2.66 -17.18
CA VAL A 63 23.22 3.72 -18.15
C VAL A 63 24.58 4.36 -17.92
N ARG A 64 25.14 4.96 -18.97
CA ARG A 64 26.29 5.87 -18.87
C ARG A 64 25.89 7.25 -19.36
N TYR A 65 26.28 8.25 -18.60
CA TYR A 65 26.12 9.65 -18.97
C TYR A 65 27.35 10.18 -19.70
N ARG A 66 27.22 11.32 -20.38
CA ARG A 66 28.33 12.00 -21.06
C ARG A 66 29.23 12.66 -20.02
N ASN A 67 28.62 13.34 -19.05
CA ASN A 67 29.33 13.91 -17.93
C ASN A 67 29.54 12.83 -16.84
N VAL A 68 30.80 12.53 -16.55
CA VAL A 68 31.17 11.55 -15.52
C VAL A 68 30.87 12.01 -14.10
N ASP A 69 30.73 13.33 -13.89
CA ASP A 69 30.47 13.94 -12.58
C ASP A 69 28.98 14.12 -12.28
N THR A 70 28.12 13.68 -13.21
CA THR A 70 26.66 13.75 -13.05
C THR A 70 26.22 13.05 -11.76
N LYS A 71 25.21 13.63 -11.10
CA LYS A 71 24.61 13.06 -9.89
C LYS A 71 23.36 12.24 -10.17
N ALA A 72 22.96 12.13 -11.44
CA ALA A 72 21.84 11.31 -11.85
C ALA A 72 22.17 9.81 -11.62
N PRO A 73 21.22 9.01 -11.09
CA PRO A 73 21.41 7.57 -10.90
C PRO A 73 21.74 6.83 -12.19
N THR A 74 22.69 5.90 -12.15
CA THR A 74 23.06 5.08 -13.33
C THR A 74 22.31 3.75 -13.40
N GLU A 75 21.78 3.29 -12.27
CA GLU A 75 20.96 2.08 -12.16
C GLU A 75 19.50 2.52 -12.09
N LEU A 76 18.70 2.13 -13.08
CA LEU A 76 17.36 2.63 -13.29
C LEU A 76 16.32 1.52 -13.23
N PHE A 77 15.16 1.86 -12.68
CA PHE A 77 13.96 1.05 -12.71
C PHE A 77 12.88 1.75 -13.54
N VAL A 78 12.25 0.98 -14.42
CA VAL A 78 11.25 1.48 -15.37
C VAL A 78 9.96 0.72 -15.18
N LYS A 79 8.87 1.44 -14.95
CA LYS A 79 7.52 0.92 -14.83
C LYS A 79 6.67 1.42 -15.99
N PHE A 80 6.00 0.49 -16.67
CA PHE A 80 5.06 0.76 -17.74
C PHE A 80 3.64 0.59 -17.20
N SER A 81 2.69 1.40 -17.65
CA SER A 81 1.29 1.18 -17.27
C SER A 81 0.68 -0.03 -17.98
N ARG A 82 1.17 -0.36 -19.18
CA ARG A 82 0.57 -1.35 -20.07
C ARG A 82 1.22 -2.72 -19.94
N ASP A 83 0.41 -3.75 -20.15
CA ASP A 83 0.85 -5.11 -20.43
C ASP A 83 -0.04 -5.74 -21.51
N PHE A 84 0.30 -5.51 -22.77
CA PHE A 84 -0.50 -5.99 -23.91
C PHE A 84 -0.60 -7.52 -24.00
N ASP A 85 0.32 -8.24 -23.33
CA ASP A 85 0.38 -9.69 -23.34
C ASP A 85 -0.44 -10.32 -22.20
N ASN A 86 -0.84 -9.52 -21.19
CA ASN A 86 -1.59 -10.00 -20.04
C ASN A 86 -2.78 -9.06 -19.73
N PRO A 87 -4.01 -9.40 -20.18
CA PRO A 87 -5.16 -8.53 -20.01
C PRO A 87 -5.52 -8.28 -18.54
N VAL A 88 -5.25 -9.24 -17.64
CA VAL A 88 -5.51 -9.08 -16.20
C VAL A 88 -4.60 -8.02 -15.60
N ARG A 89 -3.30 -8.02 -15.95
CA ARG A 89 -2.35 -6.99 -15.50
C ARG A 89 -2.62 -5.63 -16.15
N ASP A 90 -3.09 -5.61 -17.40
CA ASP A 90 -3.42 -4.38 -18.13
C ASP A 90 -4.66 -3.66 -17.59
N LEU A 91 -5.51 -4.35 -16.80
CA LEU A 91 -6.61 -3.68 -16.07
C LEU A 91 -6.09 -2.61 -15.10
N GLY A 92 -4.92 -2.81 -14.52
CA GLY A 92 -4.29 -1.89 -13.58
C GLY A 92 -3.61 -0.68 -14.22
N ARG A 93 -3.68 -0.50 -15.55
CA ARG A 93 -2.99 0.58 -16.27
C ARG A 93 -3.30 2.01 -15.77
N THR A 94 -4.48 2.21 -15.18
CA THR A 94 -4.89 3.51 -14.63
C THR A 94 -4.20 3.86 -13.32
N GLN A 95 -3.59 2.90 -12.63
CA GLN A 95 -2.82 3.13 -11.39
C GLN A 95 -1.53 3.93 -11.64
N MET A 96 -1.02 3.94 -12.88
CA MET A 96 0.17 4.71 -13.23
C MET A 96 -0.07 6.23 -13.16
N GLU A 97 -1.29 6.69 -13.42
CA GLU A 97 -1.58 8.13 -13.43
C GLU A 97 -1.33 8.81 -12.07
N PRO A 98 -1.89 8.36 -10.94
CA PRO A 98 -1.58 8.94 -9.64
C PRO A 98 -0.11 8.76 -9.24
N GLU A 99 0.53 7.67 -9.66
CA GLU A 99 1.95 7.41 -9.38
C GLU A 99 2.88 8.38 -10.12
N VAL A 100 2.59 8.74 -11.38
CA VAL A 100 3.32 9.78 -12.12
C VAL A 100 3.16 11.15 -11.48
N ARG A 101 1.94 11.50 -11.04
CA ARG A 101 1.69 12.76 -10.29
C ARG A 101 2.46 12.79 -8.98
N PHE A 102 2.55 11.65 -8.29
CA PHE A 102 3.31 11.55 -7.05
C PHE A 102 4.82 11.65 -7.30
N ALA A 103 5.30 11.10 -8.42
CA ALA A 103 6.68 11.24 -8.84
C ALA A 103 7.05 12.73 -9.04
N GLU A 104 6.17 13.53 -9.66
CA GLU A 104 6.34 14.99 -9.75
C GLU A 104 6.33 15.66 -8.37
N LEU A 105 5.35 15.33 -7.52
CA LEU A 105 5.24 15.87 -6.16
C LEU A 105 6.48 15.58 -5.30
N SER A 106 7.05 14.39 -5.43
CA SER A 106 8.20 13.95 -4.62
C SER A 106 9.48 14.72 -4.90
N ARG A 107 9.55 15.42 -6.04
CA ARG A 107 10.68 16.27 -6.41
C ARG A 107 10.59 17.68 -5.80
N ALA A 108 9.49 18.00 -5.12
CA ALA A 108 9.34 19.29 -4.46
C ALA A 108 10.43 19.48 -3.39
N PRO A 109 11.04 20.68 -3.29
CA PRO A 109 11.98 20.98 -2.21
C PRO A 109 11.35 20.71 -0.83
N GLY A 110 12.08 19.98 0.03
CA GLY A 110 11.60 19.67 1.37
C GLY A 110 10.56 18.55 1.45
N PHE A 111 10.42 17.71 0.41
CA PHE A 111 9.57 16.52 0.47
C PHE A 111 9.93 15.65 1.70
N PRO A 112 8.93 15.20 2.51
CA PRO A 112 9.16 14.82 3.92
C PRO A 112 9.68 13.39 4.12
N ILE A 113 9.71 12.58 3.06
CA ILE A 113 10.09 11.18 3.10
C ILE A 113 11.02 10.82 1.95
N VAL A 114 11.69 9.68 2.06
CA VAL A 114 12.58 9.16 1.03
C VAL A 114 11.78 8.29 0.07
N VAL A 115 11.89 8.58 -1.22
CA VAL A 115 11.31 7.81 -2.34
C VAL A 115 12.38 7.68 -3.44
N PRO A 116 12.25 6.73 -4.39
CA PRO A 116 13.22 6.59 -5.47
C PRO A 116 13.34 7.90 -6.26
N THR A 117 14.56 8.35 -6.50
CA THR A 117 14.89 9.51 -7.32
C THR A 117 14.23 9.38 -8.68
N VAL A 118 13.30 10.30 -8.96
CA VAL A 118 12.53 10.30 -10.21
C VAL A 118 13.35 10.96 -11.32
N LEU A 119 13.53 10.25 -12.43
CA LEU A 119 14.19 10.78 -13.62
C LEU A 119 13.22 11.19 -14.73
N PHE A 120 12.10 10.49 -14.86
CA PHE A 120 11.06 10.82 -15.84
C PHE A 120 9.74 10.18 -15.44
N GLY A 121 8.63 10.87 -15.63
CA GLY A 121 7.28 10.32 -15.47
C GLY A 121 6.33 11.07 -16.39
N ASP A 122 5.54 10.34 -17.19
CA ASP A 122 4.46 10.93 -17.98
C ASP A 122 3.37 9.89 -18.26
N TYR A 123 2.16 10.38 -18.52
CA TYR A 123 0.97 9.58 -18.73
C TYR A 123 0.07 10.20 -19.79
N HIS A 124 -0.37 9.39 -20.74
CA HIS A 124 -1.34 9.77 -21.77
C HIS A 124 -2.72 9.23 -21.40
N ARG A 125 -3.62 10.11 -20.95
CA ARG A 125 -4.92 9.72 -20.37
C ARG A 125 -5.81 8.97 -21.35
N ALA A 126 -5.88 9.41 -22.60
CA ALA A 126 -6.80 8.87 -23.59
C ALA A 126 -6.57 7.37 -23.88
N THR A 127 -5.34 6.88 -23.67
CA THR A 127 -4.99 5.46 -23.91
C THR A 127 -4.49 4.76 -22.65
N ALA A 128 -4.55 5.43 -21.51
CA ALA A 128 -4.00 4.98 -20.23
C ALA A 128 -2.57 4.44 -20.31
N THR A 129 -1.74 5.11 -21.12
CA THR A 129 -0.36 4.68 -21.39
C THR A 129 0.62 5.61 -20.68
N GLY A 130 1.38 5.07 -19.75
CA GLY A 130 2.36 5.83 -18.98
C GLY A 130 3.66 5.09 -18.80
N LEU A 131 4.68 5.88 -18.47
CA LEU A 131 6.04 5.44 -18.22
C LEU A 131 6.60 6.23 -17.05
N LEU A 132 7.14 5.51 -16.07
CA LEU A 132 7.86 6.08 -14.94
C LEU A 132 9.27 5.47 -14.91
N ILE A 133 10.27 6.34 -14.83
CA ILE A 133 11.69 6.00 -14.72
C ILE A 133 12.23 6.60 -13.42
N THR A 134 12.75 5.74 -12.57
CA THR A 134 13.31 6.09 -11.25
C THR A 134 14.69 5.45 -11.09
N GLU A 135 15.41 5.81 -10.03
CA GLU A 135 16.53 5.00 -9.58
C GLU A 135 16.09 3.57 -9.24
N ARG A 136 16.98 2.61 -9.48
CA ARG A 136 16.81 1.23 -9.04
C ARG A 136 17.39 1.09 -7.65
N ILE A 137 16.55 0.72 -6.69
CA ILE A 137 17.00 0.38 -5.34
C ILE A 137 17.81 -0.93 -5.39
N THR A 138 19.02 -0.90 -4.81
CA THR A 138 19.98 -2.02 -4.82
C THR A 138 19.91 -2.79 -3.51
N PHE A 139 18.84 -3.56 -3.32
CA PHE A 139 18.63 -4.40 -2.13
C PHE A 139 19.84 -5.31 -1.84
N GLY A 140 20.27 -5.34 -0.57
CA GLY A 140 21.41 -6.12 -0.11
C GLY A 140 22.79 -5.54 -0.47
N ASP A 141 22.86 -4.32 -1.00
CA ASP A 141 24.08 -3.64 -1.38
C ASP A 141 24.13 -2.20 -0.83
N ASN A 142 25.32 -1.61 -0.75
CA ASN A 142 25.54 -0.21 -0.35
C ASN A 142 24.88 0.20 0.99
N GLY A 143 24.77 -0.75 1.93
CA GLY A 143 24.15 -0.51 3.25
C GLY A 143 22.62 -0.57 3.25
N ILE A 144 21.99 -0.91 2.12
CA ILE A 144 20.57 -1.24 2.02
C ILE A 144 20.38 -2.70 2.43
N GLU A 145 19.42 -2.96 3.29
CA GLU A 145 19.06 -4.32 3.69
C GLU A 145 18.54 -5.15 2.49
N PRO A 146 18.52 -6.50 2.58
CA PRO A 146 17.85 -7.34 1.59
C PRO A 146 16.37 -6.96 1.43
N HIS A 147 15.79 -7.31 0.28
CA HIS A 147 14.34 -7.16 0.09
C HIS A 147 13.60 -8.14 0.98
N TYR A 148 12.60 -7.65 1.72
CA TYR A 148 11.76 -8.49 2.57
C TYR A 148 10.40 -8.71 1.89
N ALA A 149 10.03 -9.97 1.71
CA ALA A 149 8.77 -10.32 1.10
C ALA A 149 7.60 -10.12 2.08
N LYS A 150 6.47 -9.65 1.54
CA LYS A 150 5.23 -9.46 2.28
C LYS A 150 4.75 -10.77 2.92
N CYS A 151 4.23 -10.66 4.15
CA CYS A 151 3.69 -11.78 4.93
C CYS A 151 4.72 -12.86 5.30
N LEU A 152 6.01 -12.51 5.29
CA LEU A 152 7.12 -13.38 5.72
C LEU A 152 7.96 -12.70 6.81
N ASP A 153 7.36 -11.88 7.68
CA ASP A 153 8.14 -11.07 8.63
C ASP A 153 8.89 -11.92 9.65
N TYR A 154 8.52 -13.18 9.86
CA TYR A 154 9.30 -14.13 10.66
C TYR A 154 10.69 -14.43 10.07
N GLN A 155 10.93 -14.05 8.81
CA GLN A 155 12.25 -14.08 8.16
C GLN A 155 12.97 -12.72 8.22
N MET A 156 12.27 -11.65 8.60
CA MET A 156 12.78 -10.28 8.68
C MET A 156 13.37 -10.02 10.08
N PRO A 157 14.58 -9.43 10.20
CA PRO A 157 15.13 -9.07 11.49
C PRO A 157 14.30 -7.93 12.11
N GLN A 158 14.07 -7.97 13.42
CA GLN A 158 13.45 -6.86 14.16
C GLN A 158 12.18 -6.29 13.48
N PRO A 159 11.13 -7.09 13.23
CA PRO A 159 9.96 -6.67 12.46
C PRO A 159 9.30 -5.41 13.03
N VAL A 160 9.20 -5.29 14.36
CA VAL A 160 8.67 -4.09 15.04
C VAL A 160 9.41 -2.81 14.63
N ALA A 161 10.73 -2.86 14.47
CA ALA A 161 11.53 -1.70 14.08
C ALA A 161 11.29 -1.30 12.62
N HIS A 162 11.10 -2.27 11.74
CA HIS A 162 10.79 -2.04 10.32
C HIS A 162 9.43 -1.36 10.15
N TYR A 163 8.40 -1.87 10.83
CA TYR A 163 7.08 -1.27 10.81
C TYR A 163 7.04 0.11 11.49
N ARG A 164 7.87 0.33 12.52
CA ARG A 164 8.10 1.66 13.11
C ARG A 164 8.63 2.63 12.05
N ALA A 165 9.63 2.25 11.26
CA ALA A 165 10.17 3.09 10.19
C ALA A 165 9.12 3.41 9.12
N VAL A 166 8.37 2.39 8.67
CA VAL A 166 7.28 2.56 7.69
C VAL A 166 6.22 3.54 8.20
N LEU A 167 5.71 3.36 9.42
CA LEU A 167 4.67 4.24 9.96
C LEU A 167 5.19 5.65 10.30
N THR A 168 6.48 5.78 10.62
CA THR A 168 7.12 7.10 10.67
C THR A 168 7.04 7.78 9.31
N ALA A 169 7.45 7.13 8.21
CA ALA A 169 7.35 7.73 6.88
C ALA A 169 5.89 8.10 6.50
N LEU A 170 4.92 7.21 6.76
CA LEU A 170 3.51 7.52 6.50
C LEU A 170 3.01 8.72 7.31
N GLY A 171 3.34 8.80 8.61
CA GLY A 171 2.96 9.92 9.47
C GLY A 171 3.54 11.24 8.98
N ARG A 172 4.81 11.25 8.55
CA ARG A 172 5.49 12.44 7.99
C ARG A 172 4.82 12.94 6.72
N LEU A 173 4.52 12.04 5.77
CA LEU A 173 3.83 12.41 4.54
C LEU A 173 2.43 12.95 4.81
N ALA A 174 1.65 12.26 5.65
CA ALA A 174 0.30 12.68 6.03
C ALA A 174 0.31 14.06 6.71
N GLY A 175 1.25 14.28 7.64
CA GLY A 175 1.44 15.56 8.33
C GLY A 175 1.82 16.69 7.38
N ALA A 176 2.82 16.48 6.52
CA ALA A 176 3.29 17.48 5.56
C ALA A 176 2.20 17.87 4.54
N HIS A 177 1.39 16.90 4.12
CA HIS A 177 0.23 17.16 3.28
C HIS A 177 -0.79 18.05 4.00
N ARG A 178 -1.13 17.71 5.26
CA ARG A 178 -2.18 18.41 6.01
C ARG A 178 -1.78 19.77 6.55
N SER A 179 -0.49 20.02 6.70
CA SER A 179 0.04 21.32 7.06
C SER A 179 0.12 22.31 5.89
N GLY A 180 -0.11 21.85 4.65
CA GLY A 180 0.04 22.69 3.45
C GLY A 180 1.49 22.98 3.06
N HIS A 181 2.47 22.26 3.63
CA HIS A 181 3.88 22.40 3.23
C HIS A 181 4.16 21.83 1.84
N LEU A 182 3.34 20.89 1.36
CA LEU A 182 3.43 20.39 0.00
C LEU A 182 2.83 21.41 -0.99
N PRO A 183 3.41 21.57 -2.21
CA PRO A 183 2.88 22.51 -3.21
C PRO A 183 1.39 22.27 -3.49
N ALA A 184 0.54 23.25 -3.17
CA ALA A 184 -0.91 23.12 -3.24
C ALA A 184 -1.41 22.68 -4.63
N ALA A 185 -0.80 23.18 -5.70
CA ALA A 185 -1.16 22.82 -7.07
C ALA A 185 -0.89 21.35 -7.40
N LEU A 186 0.14 20.74 -6.80
CA LEU A 186 0.46 19.31 -6.96
C LEU A 186 -0.40 18.45 -6.03
N GLY A 187 -0.61 18.90 -4.78
CA GLY A 187 -1.49 18.23 -3.82
C GLY A 187 -2.94 18.13 -4.28
N ALA A 188 -3.46 19.17 -4.96
CA ALA A 188 -4.80 19.19 -5.53
C ALA A 188 -5.04 18.13 -6.62
N GLN A 189 -3.98 17.53 -7.17
CA GLN A 189 -4.09 16.48 -8.18
C GLN A 189 -4.45 15.10 -7.61
N PHE A 190 -4.52 14.96 -6.28
CA PHE A 190 -4.93 13.73 -5.61
C PHE A 190 -6.35 13.90 -5.08
N PRO A 191 -7.40 13.49 -5.81
CA PRO A 191 -8.75 13.58 -5.29
C PRO A 191 -8.93 12.63 -4.10
N LEU A 192 -9.75 13.05 -3.12
CA LEU A 192 -10.31 12.12 -2.16
C LEU A 192 -11.25 11.18 -2.93
N ASN A 193 -10.92 9.89 -2.95
CA ASN A 193 -11.77 8.90 -3.58
C ASN A 193 -11.79 7.65 -2.71
N VAL A 194 -12.61 7.65 -1.65
CA VAL A 194 -12.67 6.54 -0.69
C VAL A 194 -13.11 5.24 -1.37
N ALA A 195 -13.98 5.31 -2.37
CA ALA A 195 -14.39 4.16 -3.16
C ALA A 195 -13.22 3.58 -3.98
N ALA A 196 -12.44 4.42 -4.68
CA ALA A 196 -11.28 3.97 -5.46
C ALA A 196 -9.98 3.81 -4.65
N ALA A 197 -9.94 4.27 -3.40
CA ALA A 197 -8.84 4.04 -2.46
C ALA A 197 -8.88 2.63 -1.88
N THR A 198 -9.90 1.82 -2.23
CA THR A 198 -9.93 0.38 -1.98
C THR A 198 -9.39 -0.37 -3.20
N VAL A 199 -8.63 -1.44 -2.97
CA VAL A 199 -8.09 -2.24 -4.08
C VAL A 199 -9.13 -3.25 -4.55
N GLY A 200 -9.61 -3.02 -5.77
CA GLY A 200 -10.49 -3.93 -6.50
C GLY A 200 -11.97 -3.55 -6.39
N ASP A 201 -12.72 -3.80 -7.47
CA ASP A 201 -14.18 -3.67 -7.49
C ASP A 201 -14.79 -5.05 -7.26
N ARG A 202 -15.62 -5.23 -6.22
CA ARG A 202 -16.32 -6.50 -6.00
C ARG A 202 -17.81 -6.29 -5.85
N ALA A 203 -18.58 -7.03 -6.65
CA ALA A 203 -20.03 -7.07 -6.51
C ALA A 203 -20.42 -7.47 -5.08
N PRO A 204 -21.45 -6.81 -4.49
CA PRO A 204 -21.96 -7.17 -3.17
C PRO A 204 -22.24 -8.67 -3.08
N SER A 205 -21.77 -9.30 -2.01
CA SER A 205 -22.07 -10.71 -1.74
C SER A 205 -23.53 -10.84 -1.32
N SER A 206 -24.28 -11.78 -1.90
CA SER A 206 -25.60 -12.13 -1.38
C SER A 206 -25.49 -12.66 0.05
N ALA A 207 -26.54 -12.48 0.86
CA ALA A 207 -26.59 -12.96 2.24
C ALA A 207 -26.26 -14.46 2.33
N ARG A 208 -26.89 -15.28 1.49
CA ARG A 208 -26.62 -16.73 1.42
C ARG A 208 -25.15 -17.07 1.12
N ARG A 209 -24.48 -16.27 0.29
CA ARG A 209 -23.06 -16.49 -0.02
C ARG A 209 -22.19 -16.12 1.18
N LEU A 210 -22.55 -15.07 1.93
CA LEU A 210 -21.85 -14.69 3.15
C LEU A 210 -22.04 -15.75 4.24
N ASP A 211 -23.26 -16.25 4.46
CA ASP A 211 -23.54 -17.30 5.45
C ASP A 211 -22.70 -18.55 5.17
N ARG A 212 -22.61 -18.97 3.90
CA ARG A 212 -21.77 -20.10 3.51
C ARG A 212 -20.29 -19.85 3.81
N ARG A 213 -19.76 -18.66 3.49
CA ARG A 213 -18.36 -18.30 3.78
C ARG A 213 -18.08 -18.32 5.27
N LEU A 214 -19.02 -17.85 6.10
CA LEU A 214 -18.87 -17.87 7.56
C LEU A 214 -18.86 -19.29 8.11
N ALA A 215 -19.70 -20.20 7.57
CA ALA A 215 -19.66 -21.61 7.92
C ALA A 215 -18.33 -22.27 7.50
N GLU A 216 -17.87 -22.05 6.26
CA GLU A 216 -16.58 -22.55 5.76
C GLU A 216 -15.41 -22.00 6.58
N LEU A 217 -15.50 -20.75 7.04
CA LEU A 217 -14.51 -20.12 7.89
C LEU A 217 -14.46 -20.73 9.29
N ALA A 218 -15.62 -21.00 9.91
CA ALA A 218 -15.68 -21.67 11.21
C ALA A 218 -15.06 -23.07 11.13
N GLU A 219 -15.43 -23.86 10.11
CA GLU A 219 -14.82 -25.17 9.85
C GLU A 219 -13.31 -25.07 9.60
N PHE A 220 -12.85 -24.02 8.91
CA PHE A 220 -11.44 -23.81 8.64
C PHE A 220 -10.64 -23.50 9.93
N VAL A 221 -11.21 -22.68 10.82
CA VAL A 221 -10.62 -22.38 12.13
C VAL A 221 -10.49 -23.67 12.96
N ASP A 222 -11.54 -24.49 12.99
CA ASP A 222 -11.55 -25.76 13.75
C ASP A 222 -10.54 -26.78 13.19
N ASN A 223 -10.49 -26.95 11.87
CA ASN A 223 -9.72 -28.02 11.23
C ASN A 223 -8.27 -27.65 10.93
N HIS A 224 -7.95 -26.36 10.84
CA HIS A 224 -6.63 -25.88 10.43
C HIS A 224 -6.08 -24.74 11.31
N PRO A 225 -6.07 -24.89 12.65
CA PRO A 225 -5.69 -23.81 13.57
C PRO A 225 -4.25 -23.31 13.34
N MET A 226 -3.34 -24.18 12.90
CA MET A 226 -1.94 -23.88 12.63
C MET A 226 -1.70 -23.10 11.32
N LEU A 227 -2.74 -22.85 10.52
CA LEU A 227 -2.72 -21.91 9.39
C LEU A 227 -3.03 -20.46 9.80
N LEU A 228 -3.49 -20.25 11.04
CA LEU A 228 -3.91 -18.96 11.58
C LEU A 228 -3.06 -18.60 12.81
N CYS A 229 -3.23 -17.38 13.33
CA CYS A 229 -2.56 -16.97 14.57
C CYS A 229 -3.22 -17.58 15.81
N GLU A 230 -2.46 -17.71 16.89
CA GLU A 230 -2.87 -18.41 18.12
C GLU A 230 -4.10 -17.78 18.78
N ASN A 231 -4.29 -16.46 18.65
CA ASN A 231 -5.44 -15.74 19.19
C ASN A 231 -6.78 -16.11 18.56
N VAL A 232 -6.76 -16.86 17.45
CA VAL A 232 -7.95 -17.38 16.80
C VAL A 232 -8.39 -18.72 17.41
N ALA A 233 -7.50 -19.42 18.13
CA ALA A 233 -7.80 -20.71 18.75
C ALA A 233 -8.88 -20.65 19.85
N PRO A 234 -9.05 -19.55 20.62
CA PRO A 234 -10.28 -19.35 21.38
C PRO A 234 -11.43 -19.07 20.41
N HIS A 235 -12.26 -20.08 20.14
CA HIS A 235 -13.37 -19.99 19.17
C HIS A 235 -14.54 -19.10 19.64
N GLU A 236 -14.39 -18.44 20.80
CA GLU A 236 -15.41 -17.62 21.46
C GLU A 236 -15.88 -16.42 20.62
N PHE A 237 -15.03 -15.93 19.71
CA PHE A 237 -15.39 -14.82 18.84
C PHE A 237 -16.25 -15.24 17.63
N LEU A 238 -16.29 -16.54 17.26
CA LEU A 238 -16.99 -17.01 16.06
C LEU A 238 -18.52 -16.75 16.08
N PRO A 239 -19.25 -16.92 17.20
CA PRO A 239 -20.66 -16.53 17.28
C PRO A 239 -20.87 -15.02 17.06
N ALA A 240 -19.98 -14.19 17.63
CA ALA A 240 -20.03 -12.74 17.45
C ALA A 240 -19.72 -12.35 16.01
N LEU A 241 -18.67 -12.93 15.40
CA LEU A 241 -18.32 -12.75 13.99
C LEU A 241 -19.51 -13.08 13.09
N SER A 242 -20.14 -14.24 13.31
CA SER A 242 -21.27 -14.71 12.50
C SER A 242 -22.47 -13.75 12.56
N THR A 243 -22.67 -13.08 13.70
CA THR A 243 -23.72 -12.08 13.90
C THR A 243 -23.34 -10.71 13.31
N GLN A 244 -22.07 -10.33 13.39
CA GLN A 244 -21.59 -9.00 13.04
C GLN A 244 -21.24 -8.85 11.56
N ALA A 245 -20.68 -9.89 10.92
CA ALA A 245 -20.25 -9.83 9.53
C ALA A 245 -21.37 -9.44 8.54
N PRO A 246 -22.62 -9.95 8.66
CA PRO A 246 -23.74 -9.49 7.84
C PRO A 246 -24.05 -7.99 8.01
N ARG A 247 -23.83 -7.44 9.22
CA ARG A 247 -24.01 -6.02 9.49
C ARG A 247 -22.97 -5.18 8.77
N PHE A 248 -21.69 -5.58 8.82
CA PHE A 248 -20.63 -4.95 8.03
C PHE A 248 -20.92 -5.01 6.52
N ALA A 249 -21.43 -6.13 6.00
CA ALA A 249 -21.83 -6.22 4.61
C ALA A 249 -22.97 -5.25 4.26
N ALA A 250 -23.98 -5.11 5.12
CA ALA A 250 -25.11 -4.20 4.93
C ALA A 250 -24.72 -2.72 5.05
N HIS A 251 -23.73 -2.39 5.89
CA HIS A 251 -23.29 -1.02 6.16
C HIS A 251 -21.97 -0.65 5.47
N HIS A 252 -21.46 -1.48 4.54
CA HIS A 252 -20.19 -1.27 3.84
C HIS A 252 -20.01 0.17 3.34
N ASP A 253 -20.95 0.66 2.53
CA ASP A 253 -20.86 2.00 1.93
C ASP A 253 -21.02 3.12 2.96
N THR A 254 -21.72 2.84 4.06
CA THR A 254 -21.89 3.82 5.15
C THR A 254 -20.59 3.97 5.94
N VAL A 255 -19.94 2.87 6.30
CA VAL A 255 -18.62 2.89 6.97
C VAL A 255 -17.60 3.62 6.09
N LEU A 256 -17.52 3.30 4.79
CA LEU A 256 -16.59 3.99 3.90
C LEU A 256 -16.90 5.49 3.77
N ARG A 257 -18.18 5.86 3.70
CA ARG A 257 -18.60 7.27 3.65
C ARG A 257 -18.22 8.03 4.92
N GLU A 258 -18.42 7.44 6.10
CA GLU A 258 -18.05 8.03 7.38
C GLU A 258 -16.54 8.22 7.52
N LEU A 259 -15.76 7.20 7.16
CA LEU A 259 -14.30 7.32 7.11
C LEU A 259 -13.86 8.44 6.17
N GLY A 260 -14.59 8.63 5.07
CA GLY A 260 -14.38 9.71 4.10
C GLY A 260 -14.81 11.11 4.55
N ALA A 261 -15.78 11.19 5.47
CA ALA A 261 -16.34 12.44 5.94
C ALA A 261 -15.50 13.08 7.07
N ASP A 262 -14.65 12.29 7.73
CA ASP A 262 -13.82 12.77 8.83
C ASP A 262 -12.56 13.48 8.33
N ALA A 263 -12.73 14.76 7.96
CA ALA A 263 -11.75 15.54 7.21
C ALA A 263 -10.38 15.68 7.90
N ASP A 264 -10.30 15.66 9.22
CA ASP A 264 -9.03 15.73 9.95
C ASP A 264 -8.19 14.46 9.78
N TYR A 265 -8.85 13.33 9.51
CA TYR A 265 -8.25 12.02 9.35
C TYR A 265 -7.99 11.67 7.87
N ILE A 266 -8.32 12.55 6.93
CA ILE A 266 -7.97 12.37 5.51
C ILE A 266 -6.61 12.98 5.23
N ALA A 267 -5.70 12.23 4.61
CA ALA A 267 -4.42 12.75 4.13
C ALA A 267 -3.92 12.02 2.88
N LEU A 268 -2.97 12.60 2.16
CA LEU A 268 -2.24 11.90 1.11
C LEU A 268 -1.44 10.75 1.73
N CYS A 269 -1.79 9.52 1.38
CA CYS A 269 -1.21 8.33 1.98
C CYS A 269 -0.84 7.28 0.92
N HIS A 270 -0.05 6.31 1.36
CA HIS A 270 0.29 5.11 0.61
C HIS A 270 -0.53 3.92 1.13
N TRP A 271 -1.52 3.46 0.37
CA TRP A 271 -2.37 2.35 0.82
C TRP A 271 -1.58 1.04 0.98
N ASN A 272 -0.71 0.70 0.02
CA ASN A 272 0.04 -0.57 0.04
C ASN A 272 1.47 -0.45 0.61
N ALA A 273 1.69 0.35 1.67
CA ALA A 273 3.02 0.54 2.25
C ALA A 273 3.43 -0.63 3.17
N ASN A 274 3.48 -1.83 2.61
CA ASN A 274 4.01 -3.01 3.28
C ASN A 274 5.54 -3.05 3.15
N VAL A 275 6.18 -3.94 3.91
CA VAL A 275 7.65 -4.06 3.95
C VAL A 275 8.30 -4.40 2.60
N ASP A 276 7.57 -5.07 1.70
CA ASP A 276 7.98 -5.37 0.33
C ASP A 276 7.97 -4.16 -0.59
N ASN A 277 7.24 -3.10 -0.22
CA ASN A 277 7.20 -1.81 -0.89
C ASN A 277 8.07 -0.76 -0.20
N ALA A 278 9.04 -1.21 0.60
CA ALA A 278 10.01 -0.38 1.27
C ALA A 278 11.43 -0.88 1.05
N TRP A 279 12.40 -0.01 1.34
CA TRP A 279 13.79 -0.43 1.56
C TRP A 279 14.30 0.22 2.83
N PHE A 280 15.21 -0.49 3.49
CA PHE A 280 15.67 -0.15 4.82
C PHE A 280 17.18 0.03 4.84
N TRP A 281 17.65 0.96 5.65
CA TRP A 281 19.07 1.16 5.93
C TRP A 281 19.22 1.74 7.33
N ARG A 282 20.43 1.67 7.88
CA ARG A 282 20.75 2.36 9.12
C ARG A 282 21.48 3.66 8.81
N ASP A 283 21.05 4.74 9.45
CA ASP A 283 21.76 6.00 9.38
C ASP A 283 23.04 5.98 10.24
N ARG A 284 23.72 7.13 10.33
CA ARG A 284 24.98 7.29 11.07
C ARG A 284 24.84 7.01 12.57
N ASP A 285 23.63 7.15 13.12
CA ASP A 285 23.32 6.91 14.54
C ASP A 285 22.80 5.48 14.77
N GLY A 286 22.79 4.64 13.72
CA GLY A 286 22.31 3.26 13.77
C GLY A 286 20.78 3.14 13.77
N VAL A 287 20.06 4.24 13.58
CA VAL A 287 18.59 4.25 13.54
C VAL A 287 18.14 3.69 12.20
N LEU A 288 17.18 2.75 12.26
CA LEU A 288 16.58 2.18 11.07
C LEU A 288 15.71 3.22 10.37
N GLN A 289 16.05 3.50 9.12
CA GLN A 289 15.32 4.39 8.23
C GLN A 289 14.62 3.55 7.15
N CYS A 290 13.62 4.13 6.50
CA CYS A 290 13.01 3.52 5.33
C CYS A 290 12.75 4.52 4.21
N GLY A 291 12.75 4.01 2.99
CA GLY A 291 12.19 4.66 1.82
C GLY A 291 11.03 3.84 1.28
N LEU A 292 10.11 4.49 0.58
CA LEU A 292 8.86 3.88 0.10
C LEU A 292 8.75 3.96 -1.42
N MET A 293 8.25 2.89 -2.04
CA MET A 293 8.09 2.73 -3.48
C MET A 293 6.75 2.06 -3.82
N ASP A 294 6.43 1.97 -5.12
CA ASP A 294 5.17 1.42 -5.64
C ASP A 294 3.91 2.21 -5.26
N TRP A 295 3.85 3.45 -5.74
CA TRP A 295 2.82 4.42 -5.39
C TRP A 295 1.54 4.30 -6.24
N GLY A 296 1.26 3.15 -6.84
CA GLY A 296 0.11 2.96 -7.75
C GLY A 296 -1.28 3.21 -7.13
N CYS A 297 -1.37 3.11 -5.79
CA CYS A 297 -2.60 3.38 -5.03
C CYS A 297 -2.50 4.66 -4.17
N VAL A 298 -1.57 5.56 -4.48
CA VAL A 298 -1.46 6.84 -3.78
C VAL A 298 -2.71 7.69 -4.01
N SER A 299 -3.29 8.19 -2.92
CA SER A 299 -4.46 9.06 -2.96
C SER A 299 -4.65 9.76 -1.62
N GLN A 300 -5.55 10.73 -1.57
CA GLN A 300 -6.10 11.18 -0.30
C GLN A 300 -7.06 10.12 0.22
N MET A 301 -6.81 9.62 1.42
CA MET A 301 -7.61 8.58 2.08
C MET A 301 -7.60 8.78 3.59
N ASN A 302 -8.49 8.08 4.29
CA ASN A 302 -8.46 8.05 5.74
C ASN A 302 -7.17 7.37 6.23
N VAL A 303 -6.48 7.99 7.19
CA VAL A 303 -5.21 7.46 7.73
C VAL A 303 -5.34 6.06 8.32
N GLY A 304 -6.52 5.71 8.85
CA GLY A 304 -6.80 4.37 9.33
C GLY A 304 -6.78 3.31 8.22
N MET A 305 -7.19 3.68 7.00
CA MET A 305 -7.11 2.82 5.81
C MET A 305 -5.66 2.57 5.41
N ALA A 306 -4.83 3.61 5.41
CA ALA A 306 -3.41 3.50 5.09
C ALA A 306 -2.66 2.64 6.13
N ILE A 307 -2.98 2.79 7.41
CA ILE A 307 -2.41 1.99 8.50
C ILE A 307 -2.79 0.52 8.36
N TRP A 308 -4.07 0.21 8.08
CA TRP A 308 -4.47 -1.17 7.76
C TRP A 308 -3.67 -1.69 6.56
N GLY A 309 -3.62 -0.94 5.47
CA GLY A 309 -2.91 -1.37 4.27
C GLY A 309 -1.43 -1.66 4.53
N ALA A 310 -0.76 -0.85 5.36
CA ALA A 310 0.63 -1.06 5.78
C ALA A 310 0.84 -2.27 6.70
N LEU A 311 -0.09 -2.52 7.65
CA LEU A 311 0.04 -3.58 8.66
C LEU A 311 -0.68 -4.89 8.29
N SER A 312 -1.47 -4.91 7.22
CA SER A 312 -2.35 -6.05 6.89
C SER A 312 -1.59 -7.35 6.67
N GLY A 313 -0.35 -7.28 6.17
CA GLY A 313 0.53 -8.44 6.01
C GLY A 313 1.43 -8.74 7.22
N ALA A 314 1.35 -7.96 8.29
CA ALA A 314 2.24 -8.09 9.43
C ALA A 314 1.97 -9.35 10.27
N GLU A 315 2.94 -9.80 11.06
CA GLU A 315 2.72 -10.78 12.12
C GLU A 315 1.69 -10.31 13.16
N ALA A 316 0.92 -11.25 13.71
CA ALA A 316 -0.14 -10.96 14.68
C ALA A 316 0.40 -10.26 15.95
N ASP A 317 1.62 -10.59 16.36
CA ASP A 317 2.32 -9.96 17.50
C ASP A 317 2.39 -8.43 17.38
N LEU A 318 2.48 -7.88 16.16
CA LEU A 318 2.44 -6.42 15.97
C LEU A 318 1.09 -5.84 16.35
N TRP A 319 0.01 -6.53 15.98
CA TRP A 319 -1.35 -6.12 16.32
C TRP A 319 -1.63 -6.25 17.82
N ASP A 320 -1.03 -7.23 18.48
CA ASP A 320 -1.34 -7.54 19.88
C ASP A 320 -0.53 -6.72 20.87
N GLY A 321 0.78 -6.64 20.64
CA GLY A 321 1.74 -6.04 21.57
C GLY A 321 2.17 -4.64 21.20
N HIS A 322 1.99 -4.21 19.94
CA HIS A 322 2.65 -3.02 19.43
C HIS A 322 1.74 -1.99 18.74
N LEU A 323 0.49 -2.33 18.42
CA LEU A 323 -0.42 -1.45 17.68
C LEU A 323 -0.52 -0.07 18.34
N ASP A 324 -0.79 0.00 19.63
CA ASP A 324 -0.99 1.28 20.34
C ASP A 324 0.24 2.18 20.25
N GLN A 325 1.45 1.63 20.43
CA GLN A 325 2.69 2.38 20.32
C GLN A 325 2.95 2.85 18.88
N LEU A 326 2.59 2.03 17.90
CA LEU A 326 2.71 2.35 16.48
C LEU A 326 1.73 3.45 16.05
N LEU A 327 0.49 3.43 16.55
CA LEU A 327 -0.50 4.47 16.31
C LEU A 327 -0.10 5.79 16.98
N GLN A 328 0.40 5.74 18.22
CA GLN A 328 0.92 6.93 18.92
C GLN A 328 2.09 7.57 18.15
N LEU A 329 3.01 6.75 17.65
CA LEU A 329 4.10 7.21 16.80
C LEU A 329 3.59 7.90 15.53
N PHE A 330 2.66 7.27 14.81
CA PHE A 330 2.08 7.83 13.60
C PHE A 330 1.46 9.22 13.86
N VAL A 331 0.63 9.33 14.91
CA VAL A 331 -0.01 10.59 15.31
C VAL A 331 1.05 11.65 15.70
N ALA A 332 2.09 11.24 16.42
CA ALA A 332 3.18 12.14 16.81
C ALA A 332 3.95 12.68 15.59
N GLU A 333 4.29 11.84 14.62
CA GLU A 333 4.97 12.26 13.38
C GLU A 333 4.06 13.13 12.52
N MET A 334 2.77 12.81 12.41
CA MET A 334 1.79 13.63 11.71
C MET A 334 1.72 15.04 12.30
N ARG A 335 1.64 15.15 13.63
CA ARG A 335 1.67 16.45 14.34
C ARG A 335 3.01 17.17 14.17
N ARG A 336 4.14 16.43 14.24
CA ARG A 336 5.49 16.98 14.05
C ARG A 336 5.66 17.65 12.69
N TYR A 337 5.03 17.09 11.66
CA TYR A 337 5.01 17.64 10.30
C TYR A 337 3.84 18.58 10.03
N GLY A 338 3.21 19.08 11.10
CA GLY A 338 2.22 20.17 11.08
C GLY A 338 0.79 19.74 10.78
N GLY A 339 0.49 18.43 10.76
CA GLY A 339 -0.87 17.94 10.65
C GLY A 339 -1.72 18.27 11.90
N PRO A 340 -3.06 18.16 11.80
CA PRO A 340 -3.95 18.38 12.94
C PRO A 340 -3.65 17.40 14.08
N PRO A 341 -3.96 17.77 15.34
CA PRO A 341 -3.91 16.83 16.45
C PRO A 341 -4.97 15.73 16.23
N LEU A 342 -4.53 14.48 16.12
CA LEU A 342 -5.44 13.33 16.01
C LEU A 342 -5.60 12.63 17.35
N ASP A 343 -6.81 12.18 17.63
CA ASP A 343 -7.07 11.21 18.69
C ASP A 343 -6.64 9.81 18.23
N THR A 344 -5.70 9.19 18.96
CA THR A 344 -5.15 7.86 18.68
C THR A 344 -6.22 6.76 18.76
N ASP A 345 -7.19 6.85 19.67
CA ASP A 345 -8.24 5.84 19.79
C ASP A 345 -9.22 5.91 18.61
N ARG A 346 -9.47 7.11 18.09
CA ARG A 346 -10.22 7.30 16.85
C ARG A 346 -9.46 6.79 15.62
N VAL A 347 -8.14 6.96 15.54
CA VAL A 347 -7.31 6.32 14.49
C VAL A 347 -7.45 4.80 14.56
N ARG A 348 -7.33 4.21 15.76
CA ARG A 348 -7.49 2.76 15.99
C ARG A 348 -8.85 2.29 15.51
N ARG A 349 -9.92 2.99 15.91
CA ARG A 349 -11.29 2.68 15.47
C ARG A 349 -11.41 2.70 13.95
N HIS A 350 -10.89 3.72 13.27
CA HIS A 350 -10.92 3.79 11.81
C HIS A 350 -10.17 2.62 11.16
N THR A 351 -8.99 2.26 11.68
CA THR A 351 -8.22 1.11 11.20
C THR A 351 -9.00 -0.19 11.35
N VAL A 352 -9.59 -0.46 12.53
CA VAL A 352 -10.34 -1.69 12.78
C VAL A 352 -11.63 -1.76 11.96
N LEU A 353 -12.39 -0.67 11.87
CA LEU A 353 -13.61 -0.60 11.04
C LEU A 353 -13.31 -0.88 9.57
N TYR A 354 -12.26 -0.28 9.05
CA TYR A 354 -11.84 -0.52 7.68
C TYR A 354 -11.37 -1.97 7.47
N ALA A 355 -10.53 -2.49 8.36
CA ALA A 355 -10.05 -3.87 8.31
C ALA A 355 -11.19 -4.89 8.32
N ALA A 356 -12.18 -4.71 9.20
CA ALA A 356 -13.37 -5.55 9.28
C ALA A 356 -14.21 -5.49 8.00
N THR A 357 -14.42 -4.28 7.47
CA THR A 357 -15.14 -4.06 6.20
C THR A 357 -14.45 -4.77 5.04
N MET A 358 -13.11 -4.66 4.95
CA MET A 358 -12.30 -5.35 3.95
C MET A 358 -12.30 -6.88 4.15
N GLY A 359 -12.30 -7.35 5.40
CA GLY A 359 -12.41 -8.76 5.76
C GLY A 359 -13.64 -9.42 5.15
N VAL A 360 -14.81 -8.82 5.38
CA VAL A 360 -16.10 -9.31 4.87
C VAL A 360 -16.18 -9.27 3.34
N ALA A 361 -15.67 -8.20 2.73
CA ALA A 361 -15.71 -8.03 1.28
C ALA A 361 -14.73 -8.97 0.54
N TRP A 362 -13.53 -9.19 1.09
CA TRP A 362 -12.40 -9.77 0.35
C TRP A 362 -11.86 -11.08 0.93
N LEU A 363 -11.74 -11.19 2.25
CA LEU A 363 -10.89 -12.19 2.88
C LEU A 363 -11.64 -13.44 3.36
N PHE A 364 -12.96 -13.39 3.54
CA PHE A 364 -13.72 -14.57 3.98
C PHE A 364 -13.86 -15.68 2.91
N ASP A 365 -13.36 -15.46 1.69
CA ASP A 365 -13.24 -16.52 0.67
C ASP A 365 -11.91 -17.30 0.74
N VAL A 366 -10.98 -16.91 1.61
CA VAL A 366 -9.65 -17.53 1.67
C VAL A 366 -9.70 -19.03 1.99
N PRO A 367 -10.57 -19.54 2.89
CA PRO A 367 -10.75 -20.97 3.05
C PRO A 367 -11.09 -21.67 1.73
N ALA A 368 -12.03 -21.12 0.95
CA ALA A 368 -12.40 -21.67 -0.35
C ALA A 368 -11.28 -21.54 -1.40
N LEU A 369 -10.41 -20.53 -1.31
CA LEU A 369 -9.21 -20.41 -2.13
C LEU A 369 -8.25 -21.58 -1.85
N LEU A 370 -7.91 -21.80 -0.59
CA LEU A 370 -6.98 -22.86 -0.17
C LEU A 370 -7.57 -24.25 -0.44
N SER A 371 -8.84 -24.49 -0.14
CA SER A 371 -9.50 -25.78 -0.39
C SER A 371 -9.55 -26.12 -1.88
N ARG A 372 -9.73 -25.13 -2.77
CA ARG A 372 -9.63 -25.37 -4.22
C ARG A 372 -8.21 -25.70 -4.67
N ARG A 373 -7.20 -25.14 -4.00
CA ARG A 373 -5.79 -25.33 -4.36
C ARG A 373 -5.24 -26.68 -3.89
N PHE A 374 -5.64 -27.12 -2.70
CA PHE A 374 -5.03 -28.25 -2.00
C PHE A 374 -5.98 -29.42 -1.76
N GLY A 375 -7.29 -29.19 -1.72
CA GLY A 375 -8.29 -30.23 -1.45
C GLY A 375 -7.99 -30.96 -0.13
N ALA A 376 -7.93 -32.29 -0.19
CA ALA A 376 -7.65 -33.14 0.97
C ALA A 376 -6.18 -33.06 1.45
N ASP A 377 -5.26 -32.56 0.63
CA ASP A 377 -3.82 -32.42 0.95
C ASP A 377 -3.49 -31.00 1.45
N MET A 378 -4.37 -30.45 2.29
CA MET A 378 -4.19 -29.12 2.88
C MET A 378 -2.91 -29.06 3.72
N PRO A 379 -2.02 -28.07 3.49
CA PRO A 379 -0.90 -27.79 4.37
C PRO A 379 -1.36 -27.61 5.82
N GLN A 380 -0.56 -28.12 6.75
CA GLN A 380 -0.87 -28.01 8.18
C GLN A 380 -0.42 -26.68 8.77
N ARG A 381 0.56 -26.01 8.17
CA ARG A 381 1.19 -24.80 8.69
C ARG A 381 1.36 -23.77 7.61
N ARG A 382 1.28 -22.48 8.00
CA ARG A 382 1.45 -21.36 7.07
C ARG A 382 2.85 -21.25 6.47
N ASP A 383 3.86 -21.82 7.15
CA ASP A 383 5.26 -21.88 6.70
C ASP A 383 5.55 -23.06 5.76
N ASP A 384 4.53 -23.85 5.37
CA ASP A 384 4.67 -24.85 4.31
C ASP A 384 5.12 -24.16 3.00
N PRO A 385 6.19 -24.63 2.32
CA PRO A 385 6.70 -24.01 1.10
C PRO A 385 5.64 -23.81 0.01
N ARG A 386 4.62 -24.68 -0.06
CA ARG A 386 3.52 -24.57 -1.03
C ARG A 386 2.63 -23.34 -0.80
N ILE A 387 2.61 -22.79 0.42
CA ILE A 387 1.96 -21.53 0.77
C ILE A 387 3.00 -20.40 0.75
N GLN A 388 4.15 -20.62 1.41
CA GLN A 388 5.19 -19.61 1.58
C GLN A 388 5.68 -19.05 0.24
N ASP A 389 5.90 -19.91 -0.75
CA ASP A 389 6.49 -19.52 -2.04
C ASP A 389 5.45 -18.97 -3.03
N ASP A 390 4.15 -18.98 -2.67
CA ASP A 390 3.05 -18.47 -3.48
C ASP A 390 2.36 -17.28 -2.79
N GLU A 391 2.70 -16.07 -3.21
CA GLU A 391 2.14 -14.82 -2.66
C GLU A 391 0.61 -14.79 -2.77
N SER A 392 0.04 -15.38 -3.82
CA SER A 392 -1.41 -15.42 -4.02
C SER A 392 -2.14 -16.27 -2.99
N LEU A 393 -1.40 -17.07 -2.20
CA LEU A 393 -1.89 -17.87 -1.09
C LEU A 393 -1.46 -17.30 0.26
N ARG A 394 -0.16 -17.02 0.47
CA ARG A 394 0.33 -16.52 1.78
C ARG A 394 -0.23 -15.16 2.15
N ALA A 395 -0.33 -14.23 1.19
CA ALA A 395 -0.76 -12.87 1.48
C ALA A 395 -2.22 -12.82 1.97
N PRO A 396 -3.19 -13.40 1.24
CA PRO A 396 -4.57 -13.41 1.72
C PRO A 396 -4.77 -14.28 2.97
N LEU A 397 -3.99 -15.35 3.17
CA LEU A 397 -4.04 -16.13 4.42
C LEU A 397 -3.59 -15.30 5.64
N GLN A 398 -2.45 -14.60 5.55
CA GLN A 398 -1.97 -13.76 6.64
C GLN A 398 -2.93 -12.58 6.90
N MET A 399 -3.45 -11.94 5.86
CA MET A 399 -4.43 -10.87 6.00
C MET A 399 -5.73 -11.38 6.65
N LEU A 400 -6.23 -12.57 6.27
CA LEU A 400 -7.37 -13.20 6.95
C LEU A 400 -7.04 -13.43 8.43
N SER A 401 -5.88 -14.02 8.74
CA SER A 401 -5.44 -14.26 10.11
C SER A 401 -5.48 -12.99 10.96
N ASN A 402 -4.93 -11.88 10.45
CA ASN A 402 -4.99 -10.58 11.12
C ASN A 402 -6.41 -10.07 11.29
N VAL A 403 -7.27 -10.22 10.28
CA VAL A 403 -8.68 -9.84 10.40
C VAL A 403 -9.38 -10.61 11.52
N LEU A 404 -9.19 -11.93 11.61
CA LEU A 404 -9.78 -12.73 12.68
C LEU A 404 -9.24 -12.35 14.05
N ASN A 405 -7.93 -12.07 14.15
CA ASN A 405 -7.31 -11.55 15.36
C ASN A 405 -7.99 -10.25 15.82
N LEU A 406 -8.29 -9.33 14.88
CA LEU A 406 -8.98 -8.08 15.21
C LEU A 406 -10.39 -8.33 15.76
N TRP A 407 -11.10 -9.34 15.26
CA TRP A 407 -12.40 -9.74 15.80
C TRP A 407 -12.31 -10.30 17.21
N ALA A 408 -11.31 -11.15 17.48
CA ALA A 408 -11.07 -11.70 18.81
C ALA A 408 -10.69 -10.63 19.84
N ARG A 409 -9.97 -9.59 19.42
CA ARG A 409 -9.36 -8.62 20.35
C ARG A 409 -10.09 -7.28 20.47
N TYR A 410 -10.52 -6.70 19.35
CA TYR A 410 -10.97 -5.31 19.28
C TYR A 410 -12.49 -5.14 19.11
N ARG A 411 -13.24 -6.25 19.15
CA ARG A 411 -14.71 -6.29 19.09
C ARG A 411 -15.31 -5.34 18.02
N PRO A 412 -15.00 -5.53 16.72
CA PRO A 412 -15.41 -4.61 15.65
C PRO A 412 -16.91 -4.29 15.61
N GLY A 413 -17.78 -5.20 16.06
CA GLY A 413 -19.22 -4.94 16.16
C GLY A 413 -19.58 -3.76 17.06
N ASP A 414 -18.91 -3.61 18.21
CA ASP A 414 -19.16 -2.49 19.13
C ASP A 414 -18.72 -1.17 18.48
N LEU A 415 -17.61 -1.20 17.73
CA LEU A 415 -17.12 -0.04 16.98
C LEU A 415 -18.06 0.35 15.84
N LEU A 416 -18.71 -0.63 15.19
CA LEU A 416 -19.73 -0.39 14.18
C LEU A 416 -20.97 0.27 14.81
N ASP A 417 -21.40 -0.19 15.98
CA ASP A 417 -22.53 0.42 16.71
C ASP A 417 -22.28 1.90 17.01
N LEU A 418 -21.07 2.20 17.52
CA LEU A 418 -20.66 3.59 17.78
C LEU A 418 -20.63 4.44 16.51
N ALA A 419 -20.11 3.91 15.41
CA ALA A 419 -20.03 4.62 14.14
C ALA A 419 -21.42 4.97 13.59
N LEU A 420 -22.34 3.99 13.58
CA LEU A 420 -23.70 4.20 13.12
C LEU A 420 -24.47 5.21 14.00
N ALA A 421 -24.25 5.19 15.32
CA ALA A 421 -24.88 6.14 16.23
C ALA A 421 -24.43 7.60 16.00
N GLU A 422 -23.16 7.80 15.62
CA GLU A 422 -22.62 9.13 15.26
C GLU A 422 -23.17 9.64 13.93
N GLY A 423 -23.39 8.76 12.95
CA GLY A 423 -23.96 9.09 11.64
C GLY A 423 -25.43 9.58 11.71
N ASP A 424 -26.19 9.10 12.69
CA ASP A 424 -27.61 9.44 12.88
C ASP A 424 -27.84 10.79 13.61
N GLY A 425 -26.78 11.55 13.89
CA GLY A 425 -26.88 12.87 14.54
C GLY A 425 -27.10 12.83 16.06
N SER A 426 -26.84 11.68 16.70
CA SER A 426 -26.82 11.61 18.16
C SER A 426 -25.64 12.44 18.70
N PRO A 427 -25.86 13.31 19.72
CA PRO A 427 -24.81 14.18 20.23
C PRO A 427 -23.66 13.35 20.79
N ASN A 428 -22.44 13.64 20.33
CA ASN A 428 -21.21 13.06 20.84
C ASN A 428 -21.01 13.47 22.32
N PRO A 429 -21.00 12.53 23.29
CA PRO A 429 -20.82 12.87 24.69
C PRO A 429 -19.43 13.47 24.99
N ALA A 430 -18.42 13.25 24.13
CA ALA A 430 -17.08 13.83 24.28
C ALA A 430 -16.98 15.30 23.83
N ARG A 431 -18.04 15.88 23.27
CA ARG A 431 -18.08 17.32 22.88
C ARG A 431 -18.67 18.23 23.96
N LEU A 432 -19.08 17.71 25.11
CA LEU A 432 -19.74 18.50 26.15
C LEU A 432 -18.80 19.10 27.21
N ASP A 433 -17.51 18.74 27.24
CA ASP A 433 -16.55 19.24 28.23
C ASP A 433 -15.51 20.22 27.64
N ALA A 434 -15.97 21.13 26.78
CA ALA A 434 -15.21 22.31 26.38
C ALA A 434 -16.13 23.53 26.32
N GLY A 435 -16.58 23.97 27.50
CA GLY A 435 -17.28 25.24 27.74
C GLY A 435 -16.55 26.06 28.77
#